data_AF-A0A9P1JW16-F1
#
_entry.id   AF-A0A9P1JW16-F1
#
_cell.length_a   1.000
_cell.length_b   1.000
_cell.length_c   1.000
_cell.angle_alpha   90.00
_cell.angle_beta   90.00
_cell.angle_gamma   90.00
#
_symmetry.space_group_name_H-M   'P 1'
#
loop_
_entity.id
_entity.type
_entity.pdbx_description
1 polymer ?
#
loop_
_entity_poly.entity_id
_entity_poly.type
_entity_poly.pdbx_seq_one_letter_code
_entity_poly.pdbx_strand_id
1 'polypeptide(L)'
;MGRRADALLGTALSLVQAGQAPEWLLDRAARTALTVLRGNPRDTRAAAVVAYRFYRRGRTDLASRFMRRVARNFTAAEVAADFELRLWSMVRAGWRALDGLPDADALLGAFPPLELLADPTAGSGPLLAVSCDDGYYRRFATGLLDSVEAVGGGVAVHVHVVNPSPETLADLARQRERLRLSCSRERVDFTGWDDHRRTTYYACVRFLRWHQLMTLWGRPLLHLDADCTLAGGLDALAALLDGADVGLLRDARWRGPTREITVCFAAFQPTPRGRAFLASTAAYIGAFLQEGRGFWMLDQAAPFAVLDALERRGEGPGVRWFDVLDFPWVRFIGEK
;
A
#
# COMPACT_ATOMS: atom_id res chain seq x y z
N MET A 1 15.35 -3.26 -37.73
CA MET A 1 15.01 -2.28 -36.67
C MET A 1 14.61 -2.94 -35.35
N GLY A 2 13.95 -4.12 -35.36
CA GLY A 2 13.42 -4.81 -34.17
C GLY A 2 14.41 -5.05 -33.01
N ARG A 3 15.55 -5.72 -33.22
CA ARG A 3 16.48 -6.09 -32.13
C ARG A 3 17.07 -4.90 -31.34
N ARG A 4 17.38 -3.78 -32.01
CA ARG A 4 17.92 -2.58 -31.33
C ARG A 4 16.83 -1.83 -30.55
N ALA A 5 15.61 -1.77 -31.07
CA ALA A 5 14.48 -1.17 -30.38
C ALA A 5 14.12 -2.00 -29.14
N ASP A 6 14.07 -3.32 -29.28
CA ASP A 6 13.80 -4.26 -28.21
C ASP A 6 14.79 -4.13 -27.03
N ALA A 7 16.10 -4.12 -27.33
CA ALA A 7 17.14 -3.92 -26.33
C ALA A 7 16.99 -2.57 -25.60
N LEU A 8 16.74 -1.48 -26.34
CA LEU A 8 16.54 -0.15 -25.74
C LEU A 8 15.34 -0.10 -24.79
N LEU A 9 14.20 -0.68 -25.21
CA LEU A 9 12.98 -0.71 -24.40
C LEU A 9 13.17 -1.57 -23.15
N GLY A 10 13.79 -2.75 -23.29
CA GLY A 10 14.12 -3.63 -22.17
C GLY A 10 15.04 -2.93 -21.16
N THR A 11 16.16 -2.36 -21.61
CA THR A 11 17.09 -1.64 -20.73
C THR A 11 16.44 -0.45 -20.03
N ALA A 12 15.65 0.35 -20.74
CA ALA A 12 14.96 1.50 -20.13
C ALA A 12 13.95 1.06 -19.07
N LEU A 13 13.19 -0.01 -19.33
CA LEU A 13 12.20 -0.55 -18.39
C LEU A 13 12.88 -1.13 -17.14
N SER A 14 13.92 -1.93 -17.29
CA SER A 14 14.67 -2.47 -16.14
C SER A 14 15.30 -1.36 -15.30
N LEU A 15 15.91 -0.35 -15.93
CA LEU A 15 16.53 0.76 -15.19
C LEU A 15 15.50 1.65 -14.49
N VAL A 16 14.31 1.90 -15.08
CA VAL A 16 13.28 2.70 -14.39
C VAL A 16 12.70 1.92 -13.21
N GLN A 17 12.47 0.62 -13.38
CA GLN A 17 12.03 -0.26 -12.30
C GLN A 17 13.09 -0.43 -11.20
N ALA A 18 14.37 -0.21 -11.49
CA ALA A 18 15.46 -0.16 -10.50
C ALA A 18 15.67 1.25 -9.91
N GLY A 19 14.99 2.28 -10.44
CA GLY A 19 15.17 3.66 -9.99
C GLY A 19 16.47 4.31 -10.46
N GLN A 20 17.07 3.76 -11.51
CA GLN A 20 18.38 4.13 -12.05
C GLN A 20 18.29 4.72 -13.47
N ALA A 21 17.11 4.77 -14.08
CA ALA A 21 16.95 5.29 -15.44
C ALA A 21 17.18 6.82 -15.47
N PRO A 22 18.17 7.31 -16.24
CA PRO A 22 18.30 8.74 -16.48
C PRO A 22 17.20 9.21 -17.44
N GLU A 23 16.78 10.47 -17.30
CA GLU A 23 15.68 11.06 -18.08
C GLU A 23 15.91 10.97 -19.60
N TRP A 24 17.15 11.18 -20.07
CA TRP A 24 17.47 11.11 -21.50
C TRP A 24 17.21 9.72 -22.09
N LEU A 25 17.45 8.66 -21.31
CA LEU A 25 17.24 7.27 -21.75
C LEU A 25 15.76 7.00 -21.88
N LEU A 26 14.98 7.39 -20.87
CA LEU A 26 13.54 7.20 -20.86
C LEU A 26 12.85 8.01 -21.97
N ASP A 27 13.30 9.24 -22.23
CA ASP A 27 12.82 10.06 -23.34
C ASP A 27 13.12 9.43 -24.71
N ARG A 28 14.35 8.92 -24.89
CA ARG A 28 14.74 8.22 -26.12
C ARG A 28 13.92 6.94 -26.32
N ALA A 29 13.82 6.12 -25.28
CA ALA A 29 13.08 4.87 -25.30
C ALA A 29 11.60 5.10 -25.59
N ALA A 30 10.96 6.11 -25.01
CA ALA A 30 9.56 6.42 -25.27
C ALA A 30 9.29 6.87 -26.72
N ARG A 31 10.20 7.64 -27.35
CA ARG A 31 10.08 7.97 -28.78
C ARG A 31 10.14 6.72 -29.66
N THR A 32 11.05 5.80 -29.34
CA THR A 32 11.13 4.49 -30.01
C THR A 32 9.88 3.65 -29.75
N ALA A 33 9.38 3.62 -28.51
CA ALA A 33 8.18 2.89 -28.12
C ALA A 33 6.94 3.31 -28.90
N LEU A 34 6.74 4.63 -29.11
CA LEU A 34 5.63 5.13 -29.92
C LEU A 34 5.70 4.64 -31.37
N THR A 35 6.90 4.45 -31.93
CA THR A 35 7.08 3.87 -33.27
C THR A 35 6.74 2.39 -33.27
N VAL A 36 7.18 1.65 -32.25
CA VAL A 36 6.85 0.22 -32.08
C VAL A 36 5.34 0.01 -31.96
N LEU A 37 4.66 0.81 -31.14
CA LEU A 37 3.22 0.70 -30.90
C LEU A 37 2.35 0.98 -32.14
N ARG A 38 2.85 1.75 -33.12
CA ARG A 38 2.15 1.92 -34.40
C ARG A 38 2.10 0.64 -35.22
N GLY A 39 3.14 -0.19 -35.14
CA GLY A 39 3.21 -1.49 -35.84
C GLY A 39 2.70 -2.66 -35.00
N ASN A 40 2.81 -2.56 -33.67
CA ASN A 40 2.35 -3.58 -32.73
C ASN A 40 1.67 -2.91 -31.51
N PRO A 41 0.37 -2.62 -31.57
CA PRO A 41 -0.36 -1.95 -30.48
C PRO A 41 -0.51 -2.80 -29.22
N ARG A 42 -0.08 -4.06 -29.25
CA ARG A 42 -0.09 -5.01 -28.13
C ARG A 42 1.29 -5.20 -27.49
N ASP A 43 2.29 -4.38 -27.82
CA ASP A 43 3.60 -4.42 -27.16
C ASP A 43 3.53 -3.77 -25.76
N THR A 44 3.43 -4.59 -24.72
CA THR A 44 3.26 -4.13 -23.32
C THR A 44 4.48 -3.41 -22.77
N ARG A 45 5.70 -3.82 -23.16
CA ARG A 45 6.94 -3.15 -22.76
C ARG A 45 7.04 -1.75 -23.36
N ALA A 46 6.73 -1.60 -24.66
CA ALA A 46 6.68 -0.29 -25.30
C ALA A 46 5.63 0.62 -24.62
N ALA A 47 4.44 0.08 -24.32
CA ALA A 47 3.41 0.83 -23.61
C ALA A 47 3.87 1.27 -22.21
N ALA A 48 4.46 0.38 -21.43
CA ALA A 48 4.97 0.68 -20.10
C ALA A 48 6.02 1.80 -20.12
N VAL A 49 6.99 1.75 -21.04
CA VAL A 49 8.02 2.81 -21.18
C VAL A 49 7.40 4.18 -21.42
N VAL A 50 6.36 4.27 -22.27
CA VAL A 50 5.62 5.53 -22.48
C VAL A 50 4.90 5.98 -21.21
N ALA A 51 4.28 5.05 -20.47
CA ALA A 51 3.59 5.34 -19.22
C ALA A 51 4.55 5.84 -18.12
N TYR A 52 5.70 5.17 -17.94
CA TYR A 52 6.74 5.62 -17.00
C TYR A 52 7.29 6.99 -17.35
N ARG A 53 7.46 7.31 -18.64
CA ARG A 53 7.85 8.66 -19.05
C ARG A 53 6.82 9.71 -18.64
N PHE A 54 5.53 9.44 -18.81
CA PHE A 54 4.48 10.35 -18.35
C PHE A 54 4.52 10.52 -16.83
N TYR A 55 4.64 9.42 -16.10
CA TYR A 55 4.78 9.42 -14.64
C TYR A 55 5.98 10.29 -14.18
N ARG A 56 7.17 10.09 -14.76
CA ARG A 56 8.38 10.87 -14.44
C ARG A 56 8.27 12.37 -14.71
N ARG A 57 7.30 12.77 -15.54
CA ARG A 57 6.99 14.19 -15.81
C ARG A 57 5.82 14.73 -14.97
N GLY A 58 5.41 14.02 -13.91
CA GLY A 58 4.26 14.41 -13.07
C GLY A 58 2.91 14.26 -13.76
N ARG A 59 2.85 13.50 -14.86
CA ARG A 59 1.66 13.31 -15.71
C ARG A 59 1.08 11.91 -15.57
N THR A 60 0.96 11.41 -14.35
CA THR A 60 0.38 10.09 -14.06
C THR A 60 -1.07 9.98 -14.55
N ASP A 61 -1.79 11.10 -14.65
CA ASP A 61 -3.10 11.21 -15.30
C ASP A 61 -3.06 10.77 -16.79
N LEU A 62 -2.00 11.16 -17.52
CA LEU A 62 -1.79 10.73 -18.91
C LEU A 62 -1.33 9.29 -18.96
N ALA A 63 -0.44 8.86 -18.06
CA ALA A 63 0.02 7.47 -17.98
C ALA A 63 -1.15 6.50 -17.78
N SER A 64 -2.00 6.75 -16.78
CA SER A 64 -3.19 5.95 -16.46
C SER A 64 -4.20 5.90 -17.62
N ARG A 65 -4.48 7.05 -18.28
CA ARG A 65 -5.37 7.09 -19.45
C ARG A 65 -4.79 6.34 -20.64
N PHE A 66 -3.49 6.49 -20.89
CA PHE A 66 -2.79 5.82 -21.96
C PHE A 66 -2.81 4.30 -21.76
N MET A 67 -2.45 3.81 -20.56
CA MET A 67 -2.44 2.38 -20.26
C MET A 67 -3.85 1.77 -20.30
N ARG A 68 -4.88 2.48 -19.82
CA ARG A 68 -6.28 2.02 -19.98
C ARG A 68 -6.70 1.91 -21.45
N ARG A 69 -6.21 2.78 -22.33
CA ARG A 69 -6.47 2.67 -23.78
C ARG A 69 -5.75 1.45 -24.36
N VAL A 70 -4.48 1.24 -24.01
CA VAL A 70 -3.70 0.08 -24.45
C VAL A 70 -4.36 -1.23 -23.98
N ALA A 71 -4.80 -1.29 -22.72
CA ALA A 71 -5.44 -2.46 -22.13
C ALA A 71 -6.72 -2.92 -22.86
N ARG A 72 -7.40 -2.04 -23.61
CA ARG A 72 -8.57 -2.41 -24.44
C ARG A 72 -8.23 -3.39 -25.55
N ASN A 73 -6.95 -3.50 -25.91
CA ASN A 73 -6.48 -4.46 -26.90
C ASN A 73 -6.27 -5.86 -26.31
N PHE A 74 -6.55 -6.08 -25.02
CA PHE A 74 -6.29 -7.32 -24.28
C PHE A 74 -7.55 -7.80 -23.57
N THR A 75 -7.63 -9.11 -23.34
CA THR A 75 -8.64 -9.72 -22.47
C THR A 75 -8.30 -9.49 -21.00
N ALA A 76 -9.27 -9.67 -20.10
CA ALA A 76 -9.04 -9.57 -18.66
C ALA A 76 -7.98 -10.58 -18.16
N ALA A 77 -7.98 -11.81 -18.70
CA ALA A 77 -7.00 -12.83 -18.37
C ALA A 77 -5.57 -12.44 -18.82
N GLU A 78 -5.43 -11.83 -20.00
CA GLU A 78 -4.14 -11.33 -20.49
C GLU A 78 -3.62 -10.16 -19.63
N VAL A 79 -4.50 -9.24 -19.21
CA VAL A 79 -4.15 -8.15 -18.29
C VAL A 79 -3.68 -8.69 -16.94
N ALA A 80 -4.33 -9.71 -16.40
CA ALA A 80 -3.92 -10.35 -15.15
C ALA A 80 -2.58 -11.12 -15.28
N ALA A 81 -2.27 -11.65 -16.46
CA ALA A 81 -1.04 -12.42 -16.69
C ALA A 81 0.19 -11.54 -16.97
N ASP A 82 0.04 -10.36 -17.58
CA ASP A 82 1.14 -9.44 -17.88
C ASP A 82 1.44 -8.51 -16.70
N PHE A 83 2.70 -8.48 -16.25
CA PHE A 83 3.12 -7.71 -15.08
C PHE A 83 2.82 -6.21 -15.19
N GLU A 84 3.09 -5.59 -16.33
CA GLU A 84 2.92 -4.14 -16.51
C GLU A 84 1.44 -3.78 -16.70
N LEU A 85 0.69 -4.54 -17.50
CA LEU A 85 -0.75 -4.32 -17.64
C LEU A 85 -1.45 -4.45 -16.29
N ARG A 86 -1.10 -5.48 -15.51
CA ARG A 86 -1.63 -5.69 -14.16
C ARG A 86 -1.33 -4.51 -13.24
N LEU A 87 -0.08 -4.07 -13.16
CA LEU A 87 0.36 -2.94 -12.33
C LEU A 87 -0.39 -1.67 -12.70
N TRP A 88 -0.42 -1.30 -13.98
CA TRP A 88 -1.08 -0.09 -14.45
C TRP A 88 -2.61 -0.17 -14.41
N SER A 89 -3.20 -1.37 -14.39
CA SER A 89 -4.65 -1.54 -14.21
C SER A 89 -5.15 -1.08 -12.83
N MET A 90 -4.26 -1.08 -11.82
CA MET A 90 -4.54 -0.64 -10.46
C MET A 90 -4.32 0.86 -10.25
N VAL A 91 -3.72 1.55 -11.22
CA VAL A 91 -3.36 2.98 -11.09
C VAL A 91 -4.40 3.84 -11.81
N ARG A 92 -5.36 4.37 -11.06
CA ARG A 92 -6.28 5.44 -11.51
C ARG A 92 -5.73 6.76 -10.99
N ALA A 93 -5.41 7.69 -11.89
CA ALA A 93 -4.83 8.99 -11.54
C ALA A 93 -5.57 10.13 -12.23
N GLY A 94 -5.42 11.35 -11.69
CA GLY A 94 -6.11 12.56 -12.13
C GLY A 94 -7.31 12.94 -11.28
N TRP A 95 -7.87 14.13 -11.55
CA TRP A 95 -9.01 14.71 -10.83
C TRP A 95 -10.21 13.76 -10.64
N ARG A 96 -10.50 12.92 -11.64
CA ARG A 96 -11.65 11.99 -11.65
C ARG A 96 -11.31 10.57 -11.22
N ALA A 97 -10.13 10.34 -10.64
CA ALA A 97 -9.68 8.98 -10.32
C ALA A 97 -10.60 8.26 -9.32
N LEU A 98 -11.11 9.01 -8.34
CA LEU A 98 -11.98 8.53 -7.27
C LEU A 98 -13.48 8.58 -7.61
N ASP A 99 -13.84 9.07 -8.79
CA ASP A 99 -15.25 9.16 -9.20
C ASP A 99 -15.87 7.76 -9.27
N GLY A 100 -17.02 7.62 -8.62
CA GLY A 100 -17.78 6.36 -8.55
C GLY A 100 -17.20 5.33 -7.59
N LEU A 101 -16.19 5.66 -6.77
CA LEU A 101 -15.82 4.81 -5.66
C LEU A 101 -16.97 4.78 -4.64
N PRO A 102 -17.37 3.58 -4.15
CA PRO A 102 -18.32 3.47 -3.06
C PRO A 102 -17.71 4.03 -1.77
N ASP A 103 -18.58 4.34 -0.81
CA ASP A 103 -18.13 4.68 0.53
C ASP A 103 -17.44 3.49 1.21
N ALA A 104 -16.41 3.76 2.02
CA ALA A 104 -15.65 2.72 2.69
C ALA A 104 -16.53 1.88 3.63
N ASP A 105 -17.48 2.49 4.34
CA ASP A 105 -18.38 1.79 5.25
C ASP A 105 -19.37 0.89 4.50
N ALA A 106 -19.81 1.33 3.32
CA ALA A 106 -20.68 0.53 2.45
C ALA A 106 -19.99 -0.74 1.93
N LEU A 107 -18.65 -0.71 1.81
CA LEU A 107 -17.86 -1.87 1.39
C LEU A 107 -17.62 -2.87 2.52
N LEU A 108 -17.68 -2.47 3.79
CA LEU A 108 -17.32 -3.34 4.92
C LEU A 108 -18.13 -4.63 4.95
N GLY A 109 -19.41 -4.58 4.57
CA GLY A 109 -20.28 -5.76 4.52
C GLY A 109 -19.90 -6.78 3.45
N ALA A 110 -19.06 -6.42 2.48
CA ALA A 110 -18.52 -7.34 1.47
C ALA A 110 -17.28 -8.12 1.97
N PHE A 111 -16.76 -7.78 3.15
CA PHE A 111 -15.62 -8.44 3.77
C PHE A 111 -16.05 -9.15 5.05
N PRO A 112 -15.31 -10.17 5.51
CA PRO A 112 -15.56 -10.79 6.80
C PRO A 112 -15.61 -9.75 7.93
N PRO A 113 -16.43 -9.99 8.96
CA PRO A 113 -16.56 -9.05 10.06
C PRO A 113 -15.23 -8.93 10.81
N LEU A 114 -14.94 -7.71 11.25
CA LEU A 114 -13.86 -7.45 12.20
C LEU A 114 -14.33 -7.88 13.59
N GLU A 115 -13.67 -8.87 14.17
CA GLU A 115 -13.93 -9.32 15.53
C GLU A 115 -12.88 -8.73 16.48
N LEU A 116 -13.30 -7.86 17.40
CA LEU A 116 -12.43 -7.40 18.48
C LEU A 116 -12.27 -8.51 19.52
N LEU A 117 -11.03 -8.89 19.77
CA LEU A 117 -10.65 -9.82 20.84
C LEU A 117 -10.31 -9.07 22.13
N ALA A 118 -9.82 -7.84 21.98
CA ALA A 118 -9.46 -6.95 23.07
C ALA A 118 -9.42 -5.49 22.61
N ASP A 119 -10.00 -4.60 23.41
CA ASP A 119 -9.90 -3.16 23.19
C ASP A 119 -8.52 -2.61 23.58
N PRO A 120 -8.10 -1.48 22.97
CA PRO A 120 -6.89 -0.79 23.37
C PRO A 120 -7.02 -0.25 24.79
N THR A 121 -5.91 -0.21 25.51
CA THR A 121 -5.83 0.48 26.79
C THR A 121 -6.25 1.95 26.62
N ALA A 122 -6.97 2.49 27.59
CA ALA A 122 -7.42 3.88 27.59
C ALA A 122 -6.26 4.85 27.32
N GLY A 123 -6.51 5.86 26.48
CA GLY A 123 -5.53 6.87 26.10
C GLY A 123 -5.84 7.49 24.75
N SER A 124 -5.25 8.65 24.48
CA SER A 124 -5.38 9.40 23.21
C SER A 124 -4.16 9.26 22.30
N GLY A 125 -3.06 8.68 22.80
CA GLY A 125 -1.82 8.52 22.05
C GLY A 125 -1.93 7.53 20.88
N PRO A 126 -0.93 7.53 19.97
CA PRO A 126 -0.91 6.67 18.80
C PRO A 126 -0.95 5.18 19.18
N LEU A 127 -1.57 4.38 18.31
CA LEU A 127 -1.53 2.92 18.34
C LEU A 127 -0.61 2.42 17.23
N LEU A 128 0.39 1.62 17.59
CA LEU A 128 1.18 0.87 16.61
C LEU A 128 0.29 -0.23 16.02
N ALA A 129 -0.02 -0.16 14.73
CA ALA A 129 -1.01 -1.00 14.07
C ALA A 129 -0.34 -2.00 13.12
N VAL A 130 -0.42 -3.29 13.47
CA VAL A 130 0.20 -4.38 12.72
C VAL A 130 -0.88 -5.33 12.22
N SER A 131 -0.78 -5.77 10.97
CA SER A 131 -1.69 -6.75 10.39
C SER A 131 -0.93 -7.85 9.68
N CYS A 132 -1.37 -9.09 9.88
CA CYS A 132 -0.74 -10.28 9.31
C CYS A 132 -1.72 -11.46 9.24
N ASP A 133 -1.34 -12.52 8.53
CA ASP A 133 -1.97 -13.84 8.70
C ASP A 133 -1.36 -14.61 9.88
N ASP A 134 -1.90 -15.78 10.19
CA ASP A 134 -1.40 -16.65 11.26
C ASP A 134 0.08 -17.04 11.12
N GLY A 135 0.51 -17.40 9.91
CA GLY A 135 1.88 -17.86 9.67
C GLY A 135 2.88 -16.73 9.84
N TYR A 136 2.55 -15.55 9.33
CA TYR A 136 3.35 -14.34 9.45
C TYR A 136 3.37 -13.82 10.89
N TYR A 137 2.27 -13.95 11.64
CA TYR A 137 2.24 -13.63 13.06
C TYR A 137 3.29 -14.44 13.83
N ARG A 138 3.23 -15.77 13.71
CA ARG A 138 4.13 -16.69 14.40
C ARG A 138 5.59 -16.52 13.98
N ARG A 139 5.83 -16.08 12.75
CA ARG A 139 7.17 -15.88 12.21
C ARG A 139 7.80 -14.54 12.60
N PHE A 140 7.01 -13.46 12.66
CA PHE A 140 7.55 -12.10 12.71
C PHE A 140 6.91 -11.22 13.78
N ALA A 141 5.59 -11.25 13.92
CA ALA A 141 4.90 -10.33 14.82
C ALA A 141 5.32 -10.50 16.28
N THR A 142 5.64 -11.72 16.71
CA THR A 142 6.18 -11.98 18.05
C THR A 142 7.50 -11.24 18.29
N GLY A 143 8.43 -11.27 17.34
CA GLY A 143 9.70 -10.53 17.43
C GLY A 143 9.50 -9.01 17.43
N LEU A 144 8.52 -8.50 16.68
CA LEU A 144 8.14 -7.09 16.77
C LEU A 144 7.61 -6.74 18.17
N LEU A 145 6.70 -7.54 18.73
CA LEU A 145 6.15 -7.33 20.07
C LEU A 145 7.23 -7.38 21.16
N ASP A 146 8.18 -8.31 21.05
CA ASP A 146 9.32 -8.41 21.97
C ASP A 146 10.20 -7.14 21.87
N SER A 147 10.41 -6.59 20.67
CA SER A 147 11.13 -5.32 20.50
C SER A 147 10.37 -4.12 21.08
N VAL A 148 9.04 -4.12 21.02
CA VAL A 148 8.20 -3.09 21.66
C VAL A 148 8.34 -3.15 23.18
N GLU A 149 8.32 -4.35 23.76
CA GLU A 149 8.54 -4.53 25.19
C GLU A 149 9.92 -4.02 25.61
N ALA A 150 10.96 -4.40 24.85
CA ALA A 150 12.35 -4.05 25.15
C ALA A 150 12.62 -2.54 25.09
N VAL A 151 11.96 -1.83 24.17
CA VAL A 151 12.03 -0.35 24.10
C VAL A 151 11.37 0.29 25.33
N GLY A 152 10.35 -0.33 25.90
CA GLY A 152 9.61 0.19 27.05
C GLY A 152 8.73 1.41 26.70
N GLY A 153 8.42 2.24 27.70
CA GLY A 153 7.67 3.49 27.49
C GLY A 153 6.15 3.35 27.30
N GLY A 154 5.61 2.12 27.37
CA GLY A 154 4.16 1.90 27.34
C GLY A 154 3.53 2.20 25.97
N VAL A 155 4.26 1.92 24.88
CA VAL A 155 3.73 1.93 23.51
C VAL A 155 2.52 1.01 23.44
N ALA A 156 1.38 1.56 22.99
CA ALA A 156 0.18 0.78 22.79
C ALA A 156 0.18 0.19 21.38
N VAL A 157 -0.07 -1.11 21.28
CA VAL A 157 -0.02 -1.86 20.02
C VAL A 157 -1.39 -2.46 19.74
N HIS A 158 -1.80 -2.44 18.48
CA HIS A 158 -2.91 -3.22 17.98
C HIS A 158 -2.42 -4.25 16.96
N VAL A 159 -2.77 -5.51 17.17
CA VAL A 159 -2.50 -6.60 16.23
C VAL A 159 -3.81 -7.10 15.63
N HIS A 160 -3.92 -7.05 14.30
CA HIS A 160 -4.99 -7.67 13.53
C HIS A 160 -4.50 -8.94 12.85
N VAL A 161 -5.08 -10.10 13.19
CA VAL A 161 -4.69 -11.39 12.58
C VAL A 161 -5.81 -11.97 11.72
N VAL A 162 -5.48 -12.27 10.47
CA VAL A 162 -6.36 -12.99 9.54
C VAL A 162 -6.24 -14.50 9.77
N ASN A 163 -7.36 -15.18 10.01
CA ASN A 163 -7.44 -16.62 10.24
C ASN A 163 -6.47 -17.14 11.34
N PRO A 164 -6.45 -16.57 12.56
CA PRO A 164 -5.55 -17.01 13.61
C PRO A 164 -5.86 -18.44 14.08
N SER A 165 -4.81 -19.22 14.33
CA SER A 165 -4.90 -20.52 14.99
C SER A 165 -5.17 -20.38 16.50
N PRO A 166 -5.61 -21.46 17.17
CA PRO A 166 -5.73 -21.47 18.64
C PRO A 166 -4.42 -21.10 19.36
N GLU A 167 -3.27 -21.52 18.83
CA GLU A 167 -1.95 -21.20 19.38
C GLU A 167 -1.66 -19.70 19.28
N THR A 168 -1.95 -19.07 18.13
CA THR A 168 -1.81 -17.63 17.95
C THR A 168 -2.75 -16.85 18.89
N LEU A 169 -3.98 -17.33 19.09
CA LEU A 169 -4.91 -16.70 20.04
C LEU A 169 -4.42 -16.81 21.50
N ALA A 170 -3.88 -17.95 21.89
CA ALA A 170 -3.29 -18.15 23.22
C ALA A 170 -2.03 -17.28 23.42
N ASP A 171 -1.22 -17.13 22.37
CA ASP A 171 -0.05 -16.26 22.37
C ASP A 171 -0.43 -14.78 22.55
N LEU A 172 -1.38 -14.29 21.75
CA LEU A 172 -1.92 -12.94 21.88
C LEU A 172 -2.46 -12.68 23.30
N ALA A 173 -3.20 -13.64 23.88
CA ALA A 173 -3.70 -13.52 25.25
C ALA A 173 -2.56 -13.36 26.27
N ARG A 174 -1.49 -14.16 26.14
CA ARG A 174 -0.30 -14.08 27.00
C ARG A 174 0.45 -12.76 26.83
N GLN A 175 0.63 -12.28 25.60
CA GLN A 175 1.34 -11.02 25.33
C GLN A 175 0.62 -9.82 25.95
N ARG A 176 -0.71 -9.86 26.04
CA ARG A 176 -1.53 -8.81 26.68
C ARG A 176 -1.31 -8.69 28.19
N GLU A 177 -0.78 -9.70 28.86
CA GLU A 177 -0.46 -9.61 30.28
C GLU A 177 0.75 -8.70 30.56
N ARG A 178 1.58 -8.46 29.52
CA ARG A 178 2.85 -7.72 29.64
C ARG A 178 2.86 -6.42 28.84
N LEU A 179 2.13 -6.39 27.73
CA LEU A 179 2.07 -5.26 26.80
C LEU A 179 0.72 -4.54 26.87
N ARG A 180 0.72 -3.25 26.49
CA ARG A 180 -0.51 -2.51 26.18
C ARG A 180 -1.03 -2.93 24.81
N LEU A 181 -1.52 -4.15 24.73
CA LEU A 181 -1.88 -4.82 23.49
C LEU A 181 -3.41 -4.94 23.34
N SER A 182 -3.92 -4.46 22.21
CA SER A 182 -5.25 -4.79 21.69
C SER A 182 -5.14 -5.72 20.50
N CYS A 183 -6.19 -6.50 20.29
CA CYS A 183 -6.19 -7.54 19.28
C CYS A 183 -7.52 -7.58 18.56
N SER A 184 -7.48 -7.81 17.25
CA SER A 184 -8.65 -8.13 16.46
C SER A 184 -8.34 -9.27 15.51
N ARG A 185 -9.38 -9.89 14.98
CA ARG A 185 -9.24 -10.92 13.96
C ARG A 185 -10.32 -10.81 12.90
N GLU A 186 -10.10 -11.54 11.83
CA GLU A 186 -11.16 -11.91 10.90
C GLU A 186 -11.01 -13.37 10.46
N ARG A 187 -12.11 -13.95 9.99
CA ARG A 187 -12.13 -15.32 9.46
C ARG A 187 -12.56 -15.30 8.00
N VAL A 188 -11.67 -15.75 7.13
CA VAL A 188 -11.84 -15.71 5.67
C VAL A 188 -11.80 -17.13 5.13
N ASP A 189 -12.83 -17.52 4.39
CA ASP A 189 -12.78 -18.73 3.58
C ASP A 189 -12.02 -18.45 2.27
N PHE A 190 -10.84 -19.05 2.15
CA PHE A 190 -10.02 -18.94 0.95
C PHE A 190 -10.23 -20.08 -0.05
N THR A 191 -11.27 -20.88 0.11
CA THR A 191 -11.59 -21.95 -0.84
C THR A 191 -11.71 -21.37 -2.26
N GLY A 192 -10.93 -21.93 -3.19
CA GLY A 192 -10.88 -21.49 -4.58
C GLY A 192 -10.03 -20.24 -4.86
N TRP A 193 -9.31 -19.71 -3.87
CA TRP A 193 -8.36 -18.61 -4.08
C TRP A 193 -6.95 -19.15 -4.34
N ASP A 194 -6.25 -18.54 -5.30
CA ASP A 194 -4.82 -18.78 -5.50
C ASP A 194 -3.96 -18.02 -4.48
N ASP A 195 -2.67 -18.36 -4.42
CA ASP A 195 -1.69 -17.74 -3.52
C ASP A 195 -1.58 -16.23 -3.72
N HIS A 196 -1.70 -15.77 -4.96
CA HIS A 196 -1.56 -14.36 -5.30
C HIS A 196 -2.70 -13.52 -4.72
N ARG A 197 -3.94 -14.01 -4.87
CA ARG A 197 -5.14 -13.37 -4.32
C ARG A 197 -5.12 -13.36 -2.80
N ARG A 198 -4.72 -14.46 -2.16
CA ARG A 198 -4.57 -14.54 -0.69
C ARG A 198 -3.54 -13.54 -0.18
N THR A 199 -2.35 -13.53 -0.79
CA THR A 199 -1.27 -12.63 -0.40
C THR A 199 -1.63 -11.16 -0.61
N THR A 200 -2.28 -10.83 -1.72
CA THR A 200 -2.80 -9.48 -1.99
C THR A 200 -3.83 -9.08 -0.95
N TYR A 201 -4.73 -9.98 -0.58
CA TYR A 201 -5.75 -9.72 0.43
C TYR A 201 -5.12 -9.37 1.78
N TYR A 202 -4.16 -10.16 2.27
CA TYR A 202 -3.48 -9.87 3.54
C TYR A 202 -2.81 -8.48 3.55
N ALA A 203 -2.12 -8.12 2.46
CA ALA A 203 -1.48 -6.81 2.34
C ALA A 203 -2.48 -5.64 2.24
N CYS A 204 -3.69 -5.90 1.75
CA CYS A 204 -4.66 -4.85 1.45
C CYS A 204 -5.71 -4.64 2.54
N VAL A 205 -6.23 -5.72 3.13
CA VAL A 205 -7.38 -5.68 4.05
C VAL A 205 -7.11 -4.80 5.27
N ARG A 206 -5.84 -4.70 5.69
CA ARG A 206 -5.37 -3.82 6.76
C ARG A 206 -5.91 -2.39 6.65
N PHE A 207 -6.02 -1.81 5.45
CA PHE A 207 -6.53 -0.44 5.29
C PHE A 207 -8.03 -0.32 5.61
N LEU A 208 -8.83 -1.33 5.26
CA LEU A 208 -10.24 -1.39 5.67
C LEU A 208 -10.34 -1.50 7.19
N ARG A 209 -9.47 -2.32 7.80
CA ARG A 209 -9.45 -2.48 9.26
C ARG A 209 -8.98 -1.20 9.97
N TRP A 210 -7.96 -0.54 9.44
CA TRP A 210 -7.51 0.76 9.95
C TRP A 210 -8.59 1.83 9.85
N HIS A 211 -9.35 1.87 8.76
CA HIS A 211 -10.51 2.76 8.66
C HIS A 211 -11.56 2.49 9.74
N GLN A 212 -11.95 1.22 9.94
CA GLN A 212 -12.90 0.82 10.99
C GLN A 212 -12.40 1.19 12.38
N LEU A 213 -11.15 0.83 12.68
CA LEU A 213 -10.56 1.00 14.00
C LEU A 213 -10.29 2.47 14.34
N MET A 214 -9.86 3.28 13.37
CA MET A 214 -9.68 4.72 13.56
C MET A 214 -11.02 5.44 13.74
N THR A 215 -12.07 4.98 13.06
CA THR A 215 -13.45 5.46 13.25
C THR A 215 -13.97 5.10 14.64
N LEU A 216 -13.74 3.86 15.08
CA LEU A 216 -14.18 3.38 16.38
C LEU A 216 -13.47 4.07 17.55
N TRP A 217 -12.15 4.16 17.51
CA TRP A 217 -11.37 4.60 18.67
C TRP A 217 -11.03 6.08 18.69
N GLY A 218 -11.12 6.77 17.56
CA GLY A 218 -10.78 8.19 17.54
C GLY A 218 -9.28 8.50 17.63
N ARG A 219 -8.40 7.49 17.52
CA ARG A 219 -6.96 7.59 17.84
C ARG A 219 -6.07 7.58 16.61
N PRO A 220 -4.87 8.18 16.66
CA PRO A 220 -3.87 8.03 15.61
C PRO A 220 -3.43 6.57 15.46
N LEU A 221 -3.20 6.15 14.21
CA LEU A 221 -2.66 4.83 13.87
C LEU A 221 -1.29 4.97 13.22
N LEU A 222 -0.30 4.26 13.75
CA LEU A 222 1.04 4.10 13.19
C LEU A 222 1.15 2.69 12.63
N HIS A 223 0.83 2.54 11.35
CA HIS A 223 0.90 1.27 10.67
C HIS A 223 2.35 0.83 10.42
N LEU A 224 2.66 -0.44 10.69
CA LEU A 224 3.91 -1.12 10.32
C LEU A 224 3.64 -2.51 9.75
N ASP A 225 4.53 -2.98 8.88
CA ASP A 225 4.61 -4.41 8.55
C ASP A 225 5.06 -5.22 9.78
N ALA A 226 4.63 -6.48 9.86
CA ALA A 226 5.01 -7.36 10.96
C ALA A 226 6.49 -7.78 10.93
N ASP A 227 7.14 -7.74 9.77
CA ASP A 227 8.54 -8.12 9.54
C ASP A 227 9.53 -7.00 9.89
N CYS A 228 9.32 -6.33 11.02
CA CYS A 228 10.22 -5.30 11.52
C CYS A 228 10.44 -5.39 13.03
N THR A 229 11.41 -4.63 13.52
CA THR A 229 11.66 -4.42 14.94
C THR A 229 11.77 -2.93 15.22
N LEU A 230 11.32 -2.48 16.39
CA LEU A 230 11.49 -1.09 16.81
C LEU A 230 12.95 -0.82 17.19
N ALA A 231 13.48 0.30 16.71
CA ALA A 231 14.83 0.76 17.05
C ALA A 231 14.86 1.68 18.28
N GLY A 232 13.72 2.22 18.70
CA GLY A 232 13.59 3.13 19.85
C GLY A 232 12.14 3.53 20.11
N GLY A 233 11.95 4.42 21.09
CA GLY A 233 10.63 4.95 21.45
C GLY A 233 9.97 5.73 20.30
N LEU A 234 8.64 5.77 20.29
CA LEU A 234 7.85 6.42 19.23
C LEU A 234 7.57 7.90 19.48
N ASP A 235 7.97 8.46 20.61
CA ASP A 235 7.66 9.85 20.98
C ASP A 235 8.22 10.86 19.98
N ALA A 236 9.46 10.67 19.53
CA ALA A 236 10.08 11.52 18.51
C ALA A 236 9.35 11.41 17.16
N LEU A 237 8.90 10.20 16.79
CA LEU A 237 8.11 10.00 15.58
C LEU A 237 6.74 10.68 15.70
N ALA A 238 6.07 10.54 16.86
CA ALA A 238 4.81 11.19 17.13
C ALA A 238 4.92 12.71 17.07
N ALA A 239 6.00 13.29 17.60
CA ALA A 239 6.28 14.73 17.52
C ALA A 239 6.48 15.21 16.08
N LEU A 240 7.13 14.42 15.22
CA LEU A 240 7.28 14.75 13.78
C LEU A 240 5.97 14.68 12.99
N LEU A 241 4.99 13.95 13.51
CA LEU A 241 3.66 13.82 12.92
C LEU A 241 2.67 14.86 13.46
N ASP A 242 3.09 15.70 14.43
CA ASP A 242 2.25 16.75 14.96
C ASP A 242 1.92 17.79 13.87
N GLY A 243 0.65 18.20 13.82
CA GLY A 243 0.12 19.09 12.79
C GLY A 243 -0.01 18.49 11.38
N ALA A 244 0.44 17.26 11.14
CA ALA A 244 0.19 16.54 9.89
C ALA A 244 -1.16 15.82 9.92
N ASP A 245 -1.72 15.51 8.75
CA ASP A 245 -2.90 14.65 8.62
C ASP A 245 -2.49 13.19 8.42
N VAL A 246 -1.38 12.96 7.72
CA VAL A 246 -0.82 11.64 7.44
C VAL A 246 0.71 11.68 7.41
N GLY A 247 1.34 10.56 7.74
CA GLY A 247 2.79 10.35 7.55
C GLY A 247 3.03 9.21 6.58
N LEU A 248 3.84 9.42 5.55
CA LEU A 248 4.04 8.43 4.48
C LEU A 248 5.54 8.25 4.19
N LEU A 249 5.95 6.98 3.99
CA LEU A 249 7.26 6.68 3.44
C LEU A 249 7.26 6.83 1.93
N ARG A 250 8.30 7.51 1.43
CA ARG A 250 8.52 7.71 0.01
C ARG A 250 9.81 7.05 -0.44
N ASP A 251 9.72 6.32 -1.56
CA ASP A 251 10.89 5.93 -2.34
C ASP A 251 11.21 7.03 -3.36
N ALA A 252 12.22 7.84 -3.04
CA ALA A 252 12.66 8.95 -3.88
C ALA A 252 13.38 8.51 -5.18
N ARG A 253 13.47 7.22 -5.48
CA ARG A 253 14.05 6.69 -6.73
C ARG A 253 13.07 6.71 -7.91
N TRP A 254 11.79 7.03 -7.66
CA TRP A 254 10.75 7.20 -8.69
C TRP A 254 10.61 5.98 -9.61
N ARG A 255 10.43 4.81 -9.00
CA ARG A 255 10.33 3.50 -9.67
C ARG A 255 8.96 3.21 -10.28
N GLY A 256 7.98 4.10 -10.05
CA GLY A 256 6.61 3.95 -10.52
C GLY A 256 5.57 4.22 -9.44
N PRO A 257 4.31 4.42 -9.84
CA PRO A 257 3.20 4.77 -8.95
C PRO A 257 2.94 3.72 -7.85
N THR A 258 3.22 2.44 -8.11
CA THR A 258 3.02 1.37 -7.12
C THR A 258 4.21 1.16 -6.20
N ARG A 259 5.30 1.94 -6.34
CA ARG A 259 6.53 1.84 -5.55
C ARG A 259 6.93 3.15 -4.89
N GLU A 260 6.28 4.25 -5.24
CA GLU A 260 6.65 5.57 -4.72
C GLU A 260 6.23 5.75 -3.26
N ILE A 261 5.04 5.30 -2.89
CA ILE A 261 4.60 5.26 -1.49
C ILE A 261 4.76 3.81 -1.02
N THR A 262 5.75 3.58 -0.16
CA THR A 262 5.99 2.26 0.42
C THR A 262 5.20 2.14 1.71
N VAL A 263 4.31 1.17 1.81
CA VAL A 263 3.38 1.06 2.96
C VAL A 263 3.87 0.12 4.05
N CYS A 264 5.18 -0.12 4.10
CA CYS A 264 5.82 -0.74 5.26
C CYS A 264 5.77 0.15 6.52
N PHE A 265 5.49 1.45 6.33
CA PHE A 265 5.02 2.37 7.35
C PHE A 265 3.98 3.34 6.76
N ALA A 266 2.95 3.65 7.53
CA ALA A 266 2.06 4.78 7.28
C ALA A 266 1.49 5.29 8.61
N ALA A 267 1.32 6.59 8.76
CA ALA A 267 0.65 7.19 9.90
C ALA A 267 -0.64 7.87 9.47
N PHE A 268 -1.72 7.65 10.22
CA PHE A 268 -3.01 8.28 9.99
C PHE A 268 -3.42 9.03 11.25
N GLN A 269 -3.59 10.34 11.13
CA GLN A 269 -4.10 11.16 12.21
C GLN A 269 -5.64 11.21 12.15
N PRO A 270 -6.33 11.26 13.31
CA PRO A 270 -7.79 11.29 13.37
C PRO A 270 -8.39 12.66 13.00
N THR A 271 -7.67 13.48 12.21
CA THR A 271 -8.15 14.74 11.64
C THR A 271 -9.18 14.48 10.53
N PRO A 272 -10.00 15.46 10.14
CA PRO A 272 -10.95 15.29 9.03
C PRO A 272 -10.27 14.83 7.73
N ARG A 273 -9.10 15.40 7.40
CA ARG A 273 -8.35 15.05 6.18
C ARG A 273 -7.62 13.72 6.29
N GLY A 274 -7.06 13.37 7.45
CA GLY A 274 -6.44 12.06 7.69
C GLY A 274 -7.48 10.93 7.60
N ARG A 275 -8.67 11.15 8.17
CA ARG A 275 -9.85 10.26 8.02
C ARG A 275 -10.29 10.13 6.58
N ALA A 276 -10.47 11.23 5.87
CA ALA A 276 -10.89 11.21 4.47
C ALA A 276 -9.89 10.47 3.57
N PHE A 277 -8.58 10.65 3.82
CA PHE A 277 -7.52 9.94 3.09
C PHE A 277 -7.56 8.44 3.35
N LEU A 278 -7.63 8.02 4.63
CA LEU A 278 -7.69 6.60 4.98
C LEU A 278 -8.97 5.94 4.46
N ALA A 279 -10.12 6.60 4.61
CA ALA A 279 -11.40 6.12 4.09
C ALA A 279 -11.36 5.97 2.56
N SER A 280 -10.84 6.97 1.84
CA SER A 280 -10.69 6.89 0.38
C SER A 280 -9.74 5.77 -0.05
N THR A 281 -8.66 5.55 0.70
CA THR A 281 -7.70 4.45 0.45
C THR A 281 -8.35 3.09 0.71
N ALA A 282 -9.07 2.94 1.81
CA ALA A 282 -9.84 1.75 2.15
C ALA A 282 -10.91 1.46 1.09
N ALA A 283 -11.65 2.48 0.63
CA ALA A 283 -12.66 2.36 -0.42
C ALA A 283 -12.04 1.96 -1.76
N TYR A 284 -10.92 2.56 -2.14
CA TYR A 284 -10.19 2.22 -3.36
C TYR A 284 -9.77 0.74 -3.34
N ILE A 285 -9.15 0.30 -2.24
CA ILE A 285 -8.73 -1.09 -2.06
C ILE A 285 -9.93 -2.04 -2.07
N GLY A 286 -10.97 -1.72 -1.29
CA GLY A 286 -12.14 -2.56 -1.13
C GLY A 286 -12.87 -2.77 -2.46
N ALA A 287 -13.02 -1.73 -3.28
CA ALA A 287 -13.59 -1.85 -4.62
C ALA A 287 -12.78 -2.80 -5.52
N PHE A 288 -11.45 -2.66 -5.54
CA PHE A 288 -10.59 -3.55 -6.34
C PHE A 288 -10.63 -5.01 -5.87
N LEU A 289 -10.65 -5.25 -4.55
CA LEU A 289 -10.75 -6.60 -4.00
C LEU A 289 -12.12 -7.22 -4.31
N GLN A 290 -13.22 -6.48 -4.15
CA GLN A 290 -14.57 -6.95 -4.43
C GLN A 290 -14.77 -7.30 -5.90
N GLU A 291 -14.19 -6.50 -6.82
CA GLU A 291 -14.23 -6.75 -8.27
C GLU A 291 -13.31 -7.89 -8.72
N GLY A 292 -12.52 -8.50 -7.83
CA GLY A 292 -11.53 -9.52 -8.20
C GLY A 292 -10.37 -8.96 -9.03
N ARG A 293 -10.12 -7.66 -8.91
CA ARG A 293 -9.09 -6.92 -9.66
C ARG A 293 -7.93 -6.44 -8.80
N GLY A 294 -7.91 -6.79 -7.52
CA GLY A 294 -6.79 -6.52 -6.64
C GLY A 294 -5.63 -7.46 -6.95
N PHE A 295 -4.46 -6.87 -7.21
CA PHE A 295 -3.21 -7.62 -7.43
C PHE A 295 -2.13 -7.14 -6.48
N TRP A 296 -1.04 -7.89 -6.40
CA TRP A 296 0.11 -7.54 -5.56
C TRP A 296 0.55 -6.09 -5.81
N MET A 297 0.86 -5.36 -4.74
CA MET A 297 1.16 -3.92 -4.70
C MET A 297 -0.06 -2.99 -4.82
N LEU A 298 -1.30 -3.50 -4.78
CA LEU A 298 -2.49 -2.65 -4.68
C LEU A 298 -2.44 -1.74 -3.43
N ASP A 299 -1.95 -2.28 -2.33
CA ASP A 299 -1.76 -1.57 -1.06
C ASP A 299 -0.81 -0.37 -1.16
N GLN A 300 0.12 -0.38 -2.12
CA GLN A 300 0.98 0.77 -2.45
C GLN A 300 0.36 1.66 -3.55
N ALA A 301 -0.31 1.04 -4.54
CA ALA A 301 -0.96 1.75 -5.64
C ALA A 301 -2.11 2.66 -5.17
N ALA A 302 -2.89 2.18 -4.20
CA ALA A 302 -4.07 2.86 -3.69
C ALA A 302 -3.76 4.20 -2.99
N PRO A 303 -2.89 4.27 -1.97
CA PRO A 303 -2.57 5.54 -1.34
C PRO A 303 -1.92 6.53 -2.32
N PHE A 304 -1.14 6.05 -3.30
CA PHE A 304 -0.61 6.89 -4.37
C PHE A 304 -1.73 7.49 -5.24
N ALA A 305 -2.65 6.65 -5.72
CA ALA A 305 -3.77 7.07 -6.57
C ALA A 305 -4.72 8.04 -5.84
N VAL A 306 -5.00 7.76 -4.57
CA VAL A 306 -5.85 8.59 -3.71
C VAL A 306 -5.18 9.93 -3.44
N LEU A 307 -3.89 9.96 -3.11
CA LEU A 307 -3.16 11.20 -2.88
C LEU A 307 -3.14 12.08 -4.13
N ASP A 308 -2.75 11.53 -5.30
CA ASP A 308 -2.73 12.29 -6.57
C ASP A 308 -4.11 12.88 -6.90
N ALA A 309 -5.19 12.14 -6.64
CA ALA A 309 -6.54 12.61 -6.92
C ALA A 309 -6.97 13.75 -5.98
N LEU A 310 -6.75 13.59 -4.67
CA LEU A 310 -7.12 14.59 -3.66
C LEU A 310 -6.27 15.86 -3.79
N GLU A 311 -4.97 15.75 -4.05
CA GLU A 311 -4.09 16.90 -4.29
C GLU A 311 -4.56 17.70 -5.50
N ARG A 312 -4.90 17.03 -6.61
CA ARG A 312 -5.45 17.70 -7.79
C ARG A 312 -6.80 18.35 -7.53
N ARG A 313 -7.54 17.88 -6.53
CA ARG A 313 -8.80 18.47 -6.04
C ARG A 313 -8.62 19.66 -5.11
N GLY A 314 -7.40 19.90 -4.62
CA GLY A 314 -7.18 20.85 -3.52
C GLY A 314 -7.70 20.32 -2.17
N GLU A 315 -7.95 19.02 -2.08
CA GLU A 315 -8.51 18.30 -0.93
C GLU A 315 -7.47 17.40 -0.25
N GLY A 316 -6.22 17.44 -0.72
CA GLY A 316 -5.13 16.60 -0.22
C GLY A 316 -4.87 16.79 1.29
N PRO A 317 -4.49 15.71 2.00
CA PRO A 317 -4.05 15.81 3.38
C PRO A 317 -2.70 16.57 3.49
N GLY A 318 -2.44 17.19 4.64
CA GLY A 318 -1.09 17.60 5.01
C GLY A 318 -0.21 16.38 5.24
N VAL A 319 0.72 16.11 4.34
CA VAL A 319 1.59 14.92 4.40
C VAL A 319 2.93 15.24 5.07
N ARG A 320 3.29 14.47 6.09
CA ARG A 320 4.68 14.35 6.56
C ARG A 320 5.37 13.25 5.77
N TRP A 321 6.29 13.62 4.89
CA TRP A 321 7.10 12.68 4.14
C TRP A 321 8.30 12.18 4.94
N PHE A 322 8.56 10.88 4.84
CA PHE A 322 9.76 10.22 5.32
C PHE A 322 10.46 9.54 4.15
N ASP A 323 11.80 9.50 4.14
CA ASP A 323 12.55 8.77 3.13
C ASP A 323 12.68 7.30 3.57
N VAL A 324 12.32 6.36 2.70
CA VAL A 324 12.46 4.93 2.98
C VAL A 324 13.91 4.51 3.26
N LEU A 325 14.89 5.23 2.71
CA LEU A 325 16.31 4.97 2.91
C LEU A 325 16.85 5.57 4.22
N ASP A 326 16.10 6.47 4.86
CA ASP A 326 16.47 7.17 6.09
C ASP A 326 15.29 7.19 7.09
N PHE A 327 14.80 6.00 7.43
CA PHE A 327 13.70 5.81 8.39
C PHE A 327 14.20 5.09 9.65
N PRO A 328 14.75 5.81 10.65
CA PRO A 328 15.53 5.23 11.75
C PRO A 328 14.69 4.56 12.85
N TRP A 329 13.37 4.62 12.80
CA TRP A 329 12.51 4.12 13.89
C TRP A 329 12.28 2.62 13.86
N VAL A 330 12.47 1.98 12.71
CA VAL A 330 12.27 0.54 12.54
C VAL A 330 13.41 -0.08 11.75
N ARG A 331 13.71 -1.33 12.07
CA ARG A 331 14.62 -2.16 11.28
C ARG A 331 13.82 -3.28 10.66
N PHE A 332 13.77 -3.27 9.33
CA PHE A 332 13.07 -4.29 8.56
C PHE A 332 13.90 -5.58 8.48
N ILE A 333 13.23 -6.72 8.57
CA ILE A 333 13.84 -8.05 8.50
C ILE A 333 13.84 -8.49 7.03
N GLY A 334 15.02 -8.59 6.43
CA GLY A 334 15.19 -8.91 5.00
C GLY A 334 15.42 -7.68 4.12
N GLU A 335 15.64 -7.88 2.82
CA GLU A 335 15.75 -6.80 1.85
C GLU A 335 14.35 -6.22 1.53
N LYS A 336 14.18 -4.89 1.68
CA LYS A 336 12.97 -4.16 1.28
C LYS A 336 13.20 -3.24 0.08
#